data_AF-A0A4Q7Z9Z3-F1
#
_entry.id   AF-A0A4Q7Z9Z3-F1
#
_cell.length_a   1.000
_cell.length_b   1.000
_cell.length_c   1.000
_cell.angle_alpha   90.00
_cell.angle_beta   90.00
_cell.angle_gamma   90.00
#
_symmetry.space_group_name_H-M   'P 1'
#
loop_
_entity.id
_entity.type
_entity.pdbx_description
1 polymer ?
#
loop_
_entity_poly.entity_id
_entity_poly.type
_entity_poly.pdbx_seq_one_letter_code
_entity_poly.pdbx_strand_id
1 'polypeptide(L)'
;MKTQATLHCYGFSDHERTIIKSLLQTFGELPNTQWRYGEHESADVVLIDCDNPQAVQDLADGMLNTRFLVACSSRQYRCPGARDLLRKPLRPRELVTLLTSLDDAPGTRPNSSDAYPLLT
;
A
#
# COMPACT_ATOMS: atom_id res chain seq x y z
N MET A 1 -4.52 -6.52 23.05
CA MET A 1 -5.33 -5.50 22.35
C MET A 1 -4.81 -5.42 20.93
N LYS A 2 -5.66 -5.55 19.92
CA LYS A 2 -5.22 -5.48 18.50
C LYS A 2 -4.95 -4.04 18.10
N THR A 3 -3.94 -3.80 17.28
CA THR A 3 -3.66 -2.47 16.71
C THR A 3 -4.59 -2.24 15.51
N GLN A 4 -5.10 -1.02 15.32
CA GLN A 4 -5.80 -0.66 14.08
C GLN A 4 -4.81 -0.14 13.05
N ALA A 5 -4.92 -0.59 11.81
CA ALA A 5 -4.13 -0.11 10.68
C ALA A 5 -5.01 0.15 9.46
N THR A 6 -4.58 1.08 8.63
CA THR A 6 -5.34 1.55 7.47
C THR A 6 -4.63 1.24 6.16
N LEU A 7 -5.40 0.81 5.16
CA LEU A 7 -4.93 0.62 3.79
C LEU A 7 -5.73 1.52 2.84
N HIS A 8 -5.04 2.30 2.03
CA HIS A 8 -5.62 3.15 0.98
C HIS A 8 -5.18 2.68 -0.41
N CYS A 9 -6.02 2.95 -1.42
CA CYS A 9 -5.75 2.60 -2.82
C CYS A 9 -5.72 3.87 -3.68
N TYR A 10 -4.55 4.19 -4.22
CA TYR A 10 -4.30 5.37 -5.02
C TYR A 10 -4.22 5.05 -6.52
N GLY A 11 -4.99 5.74 -7.35
CA GLY A 11 -5.05 5.51 -8.80
C GLY A 11 -5.92 4.33 -9.24
N PHE A 12 -6.50 3.56 -8.32
CA PHE A 12 -7.39 2.42 -8.62
C PHE A 12 -8.78 2.88 -9.06
N SER A 13 -9.45 2.06 -9.87
CA SER A 13 -10.87 2.24 -10.22
C SER A 13 -11.81 2.00 -9.03
N ASP A 14 -13.04 2.50 -9.10
CA ASP A 14 -14.08 2.24 -8.08
C ASP A 14 -14.38 0.76 -7.89
N HIS A 15 -14.33 0.01 -8.98
CA HIS A 15 -14.54 -1.43 -8.95
C HIS A 15 -13.43 -2.15 -8.17
N GLU A 16 -12.16 -1.85 -8.46
CA GLU A 16 -11.03 -2.42 -7.74
C GLU A 16 -11.03 -2.01 -6.26
N ARG A 17 -11.34 -0.74 -5.96
CA ARG A 17 -11.50 -0.25 -4.59
C ARG A 17 -12.58 -1.02 -3.83
N THR A 18 -13.71 -1.28 -4.48
CA THR A 18 -14.82 -2.05 -3.89
C THR A 18 -14.37 -3.47 -3.54
N ILE A 19 -13.65 -4.14 -4.43
CA ILE A 19 -13.10 -5.48 -4.18
C ILE A 19 -12.15 -5.45 -2.98
N ILE A 20 -11.24 -4.47 -2.91
CA ILE A 20 -10.28 -4.34 -1.81
C ILE A 20 -10.99 -4.05 -0.49
N LYS A 21 -12.00 -3.17 -0.48
CA LYS A 21 -12.86 -2.93 0.68
C LYS A 21 -13.52 -4.22 1.18
N SER A 22 -14.08 -5.03 0.27
CA SER A 22 -14.67 -6.33 0.62
C SER A 22 -13.63 -7.31 1.18
N LEU A 23 -12.43 -7.36 0.60
CA LEU A 23 -11.35 -8.22 1.09
C LEU A 23 -10.89 -7.83 2.49
N LEU A 24 -10.77 -6.53 2.78
CA LEU A 24 -10.45 -6.03 4.12
C LEU A 24 -11.57 -6.34 5.12
N GLN A 25 -12.83 -6.30 4.71
CA GLN A 25 -13.94 -6.70 5.58
C GLN A 25 -13.91 -8.20 5.91
N THR A 26 -13.52 -9.04 4.96
CA THR A 26 -13.48 -10.51 5.14
C THR A 26 -12.22 -11.00 5.84
N PHE A 27 -11.05 -10.43 5.52
CA PHE A 27 -9.74 -10.93 5.92
C PHE A 27 -8.87 -9.91 6.66
N GLY A 28 -9.37 -8.70 6.90
CA GLY A 28 -8.60 -7.65 7.57
C GLY A 28 -8.44 -7.86 9.08
N GLU A 29 -9.17 -8.79 9.68
CA GLU A 29 -8.98 -9.13 11.09
C GLU A 29 -7.92 -10.22 11.26
N LEU A 30 -6.70 -9.80 11.63
CA LEU A 30 -5.56 -10.66 11.88
C LEU A 30 -5.29 -10.81 13.39
N PRO A 31 -4.35 -11.68 13.82
CA PRO A 31 -4.01 -11.86 15.23
C PRO A 31 -3.59 -10.58 15.94
N ASN A 32 -2.70 -9.78 15.34
CA ASN A 32 -2.15 -8.58 15.98
C ASN A 32 -2.81 -7.26 15.51
N THR A 33 -3.31 -7.24 14.28
CA THR A 33 -3.78 -6.04 13.60
C THR A 33 -5.20 -6.21 13.06
N GLN A 34 -5.98 -5.14 13.13
CA GLN A 34 -7.24 -5.01 12.44
C GLN A 34 -7.10 -3.98 11.32
N TRP A 35 -7.10 -4.46 10.08
CA TRP A 35 -6.99 -3.65 8.88
C TRP A 35 -8.35 -3.08 8.47
N ARG A 36 -8.36 -1.79 8.14
CA ARG A 36 -9.52 -1.06 7.63
C ARG A 36 -9.14 -0.31 6.36
N TYR A 37 -10.12 -0.03 5.52
CA TYR A 37 -9.89 0.85 4.38
C TYR A 37 -9.76 2.31 4.89
N GLY A 38 -8.71 3.00 4.47
CA GLY A 38 -8.51 4.43 4.71
C GLY A 38 -8.93 5.24 3.48
N GLU A 39 -9.65 6.35 3.68
CA GLU A 39 -10.09 7.23 2.57
C GLU A 39 -9.01 8.26 2.17
N HIS A 40 -7.87 8.28 2.85
CA HIS A 40 -6.81 9.27 2.65
C HIS A 40 -5.45 8.62 2.36
N GLU A 41 -4.60 9.37 1.65
CA GLU A 41 -3.23 9.01 1.28
C GLU A 41 -2.27 8.91 2.50
N SER A 42 -2.70 9.42 3.66
CA SER A 42 -1.99 9.31 4.94
C SER A 42 -2.19 7.96 5.65
N ALA A 43 -2.75 6.97 4.97
CA ALA A 43 -2.93 5.62 5.50
C ALA A 43 -1.58 4.94 5.83
N ASP A 44 -1.63 3.97 6.75
CA ASP A 44 -0.45 3.19 7.14
C ASP A 44 0.18 2.45 5.95
N VAL A 45 -0.67 1.99 5.02
CA VAL A 45 -0.27 1.40 3.75
C VAL A 45 -1.02 2.08 2.61
N VAL A 46 -0.29 2.48 1.57
CA VAL A 46 -0.88 2.90 0.29
C VAL A 46 -0.50 1.88 -0.78
N LEU A 47 -1.53 1.26 -1.38
CA LEU A 47 -1.40 0.57 -2.66
C LEU A 47 -1.47 1.63 -3.75
N ILE A 48 -0.44 1.73 -4.59
CA ILE A 48 -0.42 2.63 -5.74
C ILE A 48 -0.55 1.85 -7.04
N ASP A 49 -1.47 2.27 -7.90
CA ASP A 49 -1.61 1.75 -9.24
C ASP A 49 -0.53 2.34 -10.15
N CYS A 50 0.52 1.58 -10.43
CA CYS A 50 1.59 2.05 -11.29
C CYS A 50 1.26 1.96 -12.80
N ASP A 51 0.10 1.40 -13.16
CA ASP A 51 -0.41 1.47 -14.52
C ASP A 51 -1.23 2.75 -14.75
N ASN A 52 -1.53 3.51 -13.69
CA ASN A 52 -2.19 4.81 -13.76
C ASN A 52 -1.11 5.92 -13.81
N PRO A 53 -0.95 6.65 -14.94
CA PRO A 53 0.10 7.67 -15.09
C PRO A 53 -0.02 8.82 -14.09
N GLN A 54 -1.25 9.23 -13.76
CA GLN A 54 -1.47 10.32 -12.80
C GLN A 54 -0.98 9.89 -11.42
N ALA A 55 -1.29 8.67 -11.00
CA ALA A 55 -0.85 8.15 -9.71
C ALA A 55 0.68 8.13 -9.57
N VAL A 56 1.38 7.71 -10.63
CA VAL A 56 2.85 7.70 -10.67
C VAL A 56 3.42 9.12 -10.62
N GLN A 57 2.79 10.07 -11.30
CA GLN A 57 3.19 11.47 -11.28
C GLN A 57 3.01 12.08 -9.88
N ASP A 58 1.85 11.89 -9.25
CA ASP A 58 1.57 12.42 -7.91
C ASP A 58 2.53 11.84 -6.84
N LEU A 59 2.93 10.58 -6.99
CA LEU A 59 3.99 10.00 -6.15
C LEU A 59 5.34 10.68 -6.37
N ALA A 60 5.72 10.95 -7.62
CA ALA A 60 6.98 11.63 -7.95
C ALA A 60 7.01 13.07 -7.40
N ASP A 61 5.85 13.72 -7.34
CA ASP A 61 5.68 15.06 -6.78
C ASP A 61 5.59 15.06 -5.24
N GLY A 62 5.67 13.89 -4.60
CA GLY A 62 5.71 13.75 -3.14
C GLY A 62 4.35 13.92 -2.45
N MET A 63 3.25 13.75 -3.19
CA MET A 63 1.89 13.94 -2.65
C MET A 63 1.48 12.81 -1.69
N LEU A 64 2.05 11.61 -1.87
CA LEU A 64 1.73 10.43 -1.06
C LEU A 64 2.58 10.38 0.21
N ASN A 65 2.00 10.78 1.34
CA ASN A 65 2.65 10.72 2.66
C ASN A 65 2.21 9.47 3.44
N THR A 66 2.70 8.30 3.02
CA THR A 66 2.39 7.01 3.65
C THR A 66 3.59 6.40 4.36
N ARG A 67 3.32 5.58 5.38
CA ARG A 67 4.36 4.80 6.06
C ARG A 67 4.87 3.64 5.19
N PHE A 68 4.01 3.00 4.42
CA PHE A 68 4.36 1.88 3.55
C PHE A 68 3.71 2.01 2.18
N LEU A 69 4.56 2.13 1.16
CA LEU A 69 4.11 2.15 -0.23
C LEU A 69 4.23 0.75 -0.85
N VAL A 70 3.19 0.30 -1.53
CA VAL A 70 3.15 -0.97 -2.25
C VAL A 70 2.71 -0.71 -3.69
N ALA A 71 3.57 -1.11 -4.63
CA ALA A 71 3.29 -0.97 -6.05
C ALA A 71 2.29 -2.04 -6.50
N CYS A 72 1.37 -1.67 -7.40
CA CYS A 72 0.49 -2.60 -8.09
C CYS A 72 0.58 -2.35 -9.60
N SER A 73 0.97 -3.36 -10.39
CA SER A 73 1.13 -3.19 -11.84
C SER A 73 0.85 -4.48 -12.61
N SER A 74 0.31 -4.33 -13.82
CA SER A 74 0.18 -5.41 -14.81
C SER A 74 1.50 -5.71 -15.53
N ARG A 75 2.41 -4.72 -15.60
CA ARG A 75 3.68 -4.76 -16.35
C ARG A 75 4.89 -5.07 -15.49
N GLN A 76 4.69 -5.47 -14.24
CA GLN A 76 5.74 -5.68 -13.24
C GLN A 76 6.60 -4.43 -12.99
N TYR A 77 6.04 -3.25 -13.26
CA TYR A 77 6.71 -1.99 -12.95
C TYR A 77 6.57 -1.68 -11.45
N ARG A 78 7.68 -1.28 -10.83
CA ARG A 78 7.75 -0.87 -9.42
C ARG A 78 8.11 0.61 -9.38
N CYS A 79 7.24 1.42 -8.76
CA CYS A 79 7.55 2.82 -8.51
C CYS A 79 8.63 2.99 -7.42
N PRO A 80 9.43 4.08 -7.46
CA PRO A 80 10.43 4.37 -6.43
C PRO A 80 9.82 4.40 -5.02
N GLY A 81 10.53 3.84 -4.04
CA GLY A 81 10.08 3.80 -2.64
C GLY A 81 9.06 2.69 -2.32
N ALA A 82 8.52 1.97 -3.31
CA ALA A 82 7.64 0.84 -3.03
C ALA A 82 8.40 -0.36 -2.46
N ARG A 83 7.96 -0.82 -1.28
CA ARG A 83 8.54 -1.98 -0.58
C ARG A 83 8.19 -3.29 -1.29
N ASP A 84 6.94 -3.43 -1.70
CA ASP A 84 6.38 -4.63 -2.30
C ASP A 84 5.77 -4.34 -3.67
N LEU A 85 5.61 -5.38 -4.49
CA LEU A 85 4.97 -5.32 -5.79
C LEU A 85 3.89 -6.39 -5.89
N LEU A 86 2.64 -5.97 -6.08
CA LEU A 86 1.50 -6.82 -6.37
C LEU A 86 1.23 -6.80 -7.88
N ARG A 87 0.82 -7.95 -8.42
CA ARG A 87 0.56 -8.09 -9.84
C ARG A 87 -0.92 -7.85 -10.13
N LYS A 88 -1.23 -7.09 -11.18
CA LYS A 88 -2.60 -7.01 -11.71
C LYS A 88 -2.93 -8.19 -12.63
N PRO A 89 -4.19 -8.71 -12.61
CA PRO A 89 -5.26 -8.34 -11.68
C PRO A 89 -4.95 -8.80 -10.25
N LEU A 90 -5.21 -7.91 -9.28
CA LEU A 90 -4.88 -8.16 -7.87
C LEU A 90 -5.63 -9.39 -7.38
N ARG A 91 -4.90 -10.40 -6.92
CA ARG A 91 -5.52 -11.63 -6.39
C ARG A 91 -5.79 -11.47 -4.89
N PRO A 92 -6.95 -11.93 -4.38
CA PRO A 92 -7.25 -11.91 -2.95
C PRO A 92 -6.12 -12.47 -2.08
N ARG A 93 -5.53 -13.59 -2.52
CA ARG A 93 -4.41 -14.25 -1.83
C ARG A 93 -3.19 -13.36 -1.69
N GLU A 94 -2.87 -12.56 -2.70
CA GLU A 94 -1.69 -11.68 -2.68
C GLU A 94 -1.89 -10.55 -1.67
N LEU A 95 -3.09 -9.95 -1.64
CA LEU A 95 -3.43 -8.95 -0.64
C LEU A 95 -3.38 -9.55 0.77
N VAL A 96 -3.98 -10.72 0.99
CA VAL A 96 -3.95 -11.38 2.31
C VAL A 96 -2.51 -11.69 2.75
N THR A 97 -1.68 -12.18 1.83
CA THR A 97 -0.26 -12.45 2.12
C THR A 97 0.49 -11.19 2.53
N LEU A 98 0.23 -10.06 1.86
CA LEU A 98 0.77 -8.76 2.23
C LEU A 98 0.32 -8.38 3.65
N LEU A 99 -0.99 -8.43 3.95
CA LEU A 99 -1.51 -8.05 5.27
C LEU A 99 -0.93 -8.90 6.40
N THR A 100 -0.82 -10.22 6.19
CA THR A 100 -0.19 -11.14 7.16
C THR A 100 1.29 -10.81 7.36
N SER A 101 2.03 -10.53 6.28
CA SER A 101 3.44 -10.15 6.41
C SER A 101 3.66 -8.85 7.19
N LEU A 102 2.70 -7.92 7.12
CA LEU A 102 2.72 -6.67 7.87
C LEU A 102 2.25 -6.85 9.32
N ASP A 103 1.40 -7.85 9.59
CA ASP A 103 0.96 -8.24 10.94
C ASP A 103 2.07 -8.93 11.75
N ASP A 104 2.89 -9.71 11.05
CA ASP A 104 4.01 -10.45 11.63
C ASP A 104 5.27 -9.62 11.80
N ALA A 105 5.41 -8.49 11.08
CA ALA A 105 6.59 -7.64 11.15
C ALA A 105 6.53 -6.74 12.40
N PRO A 106 7.36 -6.98 13.44
CA PRO A 106 7.42 -6.11 14.60
C PRO A 106 8.07 -4.79 14.20
N GLY A 107 7.25 -3.77 13.91
CA GLY A 107 7.65 -2.38 13.98
C GLY A 107 8.90 -2.00 13.17
N THR A 108 9.06 -2.48 11.93
CA THR A 108 10.04 -1.86 11.02
C THR A 108 9.53 -0.47 10.68
N ARG A 109 9.87 0.50 11.53
CA ARG A 109 9.91 1.91 11.16
C ARG A 109 10.89 1.99 10.00
N PRO A 110 10.53 2.55 8.82
CA PRO A 110 11.56 2.91 7.87
C PRO A 110 12.50 3.88 8.61
N ASN A 111 13.76 3.47 8.77
CA ASN A 111 14.79 4.37 9.25
C ASN A 111 14.76 5.61 8.37
N SER A 112 14.54 6.76 8.98
CA SER A 112 14.72 8.09 8.40
C SER A 112 16.22 8.31 8.16
N SER A 113 16.85 7.51 7.29
CA SER A 113 18.29 7.64 7.01
C SER A 113 18.70 7.44 5.56
N ASP A 114 17.78 7.17 4.63
CA ASP A 114 18.08 7.39 3.20
C ASP A 114 17.69 8.81 2.84
N ALA A 115 18.46 9.75 3.41
CA ALA A 115 18.58 11.09 2.87
C ALA A 115 19.04 10.97 1.42
N TYR A 116 18.18 11.37 0.48
CA TYR A 116 18.61 11.62 -0.89
C TYR A 116 19.79 12.61 -0.86
N PRO A 117 20.91 12.34 -1.55
CA PRO A 117 21.89 13.39 -1.77
C PRO A 117 21.22 14.45 -2.64
N LEU A 118 21.07 15.66 -2.08
CA LEU A 118 20.79 16.86 -2.85
C LEU A 118 21.90 17.00 -3.89
N LEU A 119 21.58 16.77 -5.16
CA LEU A 119 22.47 17.10 -6.26
C LEU A 119 22.57 18.64 -6.29
N THR A 120 23.77 19.13 -6.01
CA THR A 120 24.23 20.51 -6.25
C THR A 120 24.81 20.61 -7.64
#